data_AF-A0A126R0S9-F1
#
_entry.id   AF-A0A126R0S9-F1
#
_cell.length_a   1.000
_cell.length_b   1.000
_cell.length_c   1.000
_cell.angle_alpha   90.00
_cell.angle_beta   90.00
_cell.angle_gamma   90.00
#
_symmetry.space_group_name_H-M   'P 1'
#
loop_
_entity.id
_entity.type
_entity.pdbx_description
1 polymer ?
#
loop_
_entity_poly.entity_id
_entity_poly.type
_entity_poly.pdbx_seq_one_letter_code
_entity_poly.pdbx_strand_id
1 'polypeptide(L)'
;MVSFIEEYKPFLGLLIFGNIENLVLAAQGVIEGADPFIVAGASICLVILWQLIGVFGTKVAMKYSRHIEFIGGFAIFVLGILSMLPLIYYLI
;
A
#
# COMPACT_ATOMS: atom_id res chain seq x y z
N MET A 1 -7.37 -12.96 26.01
CA MET A 1 -7.75 -11.65 25.45
C MET A 1 -6.65 -11.00 24.60
N VAL A 2 -5.37 -11.32 24.82
CA VAL A 2 -4.25 -10.82 23.97
C VAL A 2 -4.15 -11.53 22.61
N SER A 3 -4.53 -12.81 22.50
CA SER A 3 -4.37 -13.60 21.25
C SER A 3 -5.24 -13.11 20.09
N PHE A 4 -6.41 -12.51 20.36
CA PHE A 4 -7.32 -12.05 19.31
C PHE A 4 -6.71 -10.91 18.49
N ILE A 5 -6.03 -9.95 19.12
CA ILE A 5 -5.45 -8.80 18.41
C ILE A 5 -4.28 -9.22 17.52
N GLU A 6 -3.51 -10.23 17.93
CA GLU A 6 -2.37 -10.72 17.16
C GLU A 6 -2.78 -11.34 15.83
N GLU A 7 -3.94 -11.98 15.77
CA GLU A 7 -4.48 -12.61 14.57
C GLU A 7 -4.94 -11.57 13.53
N TYR A 8 -5.38 -10.39 13.99
CA TYR A 8 -5.76 -9.27 13.11
C TYR A 8 -4.61 -8.31 12.81
N LYS A 9 -3.43 -8.45 13.42
CA LYS A 9 -2.25 -7.61 13.11
C LYS A 9 -1.93 -7.54 11.60
N PRO A 10 -1.93 -8.64 10.83
CA PRO A 10 -1.67 -8.58 9.40
C PRO A 10 -2.73 -7.78 8.64
N PHE A 11 -4.00 -7.92 9.03
CA PHE A 11 -5.12 -7.22 8.43
C PHE A 11 -5.13 -5.72 8.79
N LEU A 12 -4.85 -5.37 10.04
CA LEU A 12 -4.64 -3.99 10.48
C LEU A 12 -3.45 -3.35 9.77
N GLY A 13 -2.35 -4.09 9.63
CA GLY A 13 -1.21 -3.68 8.83
C GLY A 13 -1.61 -3.42 7.38
N LEU A 14 -2.34 -4.32 6.75
CA LEU A 14 -2.82 -4.15 5.38
C LEU A 14 -3.81 -2.98 5.24
N LEU A 15 -4.65 -2.73 6.25
CA LEU A 15 -5.59 -1.62 6.26
C LEU A 15 -4.88 -0.27 6.33
N ILE A 16 -3.80 -0.19 7.11
CA ILE A 16 -2.99 1.04 7.25
C ILE A 16 -2.06 1.21 6.04
N PHE A 17 -1.23 0.20 5.74
CA PHE A 17 -0.24 0.25 4.66
C PHE A 17 -0.88 0.22 3.26
N GLY A 18 -1.96 -0.54 3.09
CA GLY A 18 -2.71 -0.60 1.83
C GLY A 18 -3.44 0.69 1.50
N ASN A 19 -3.64 1.58 2.47
CA ASN A 19 -4.24 2.90 2.28
C ASN A 19 -3.22 4.05 2.45
N ILE A 20 -1.90 3.79 2.33
CA ILE A 20 -0.87 4.84 2.45
C ILE A 20 -1.14 6.01 1.50
N GLU A 21 -1.53 5.77 0.24
CA GLU A 21 -1.82 6.87 -0.70
C GLU A 21 -2.96 7.75 -0.21
N ASN A 22 -4.05 7.15 0.28
CA ASN A 22 -5.16 7.93 0.85
C ASN A 22 -4.72 8.71 2.10
N LEU A 23 -3.81 8.18 2.92
CA LEU A 23 -3.24 8.90 4.07
C LEU A 23 -2.35 10.07 3.64
N VAL A 24 -1.57 9.92 2.57
CA VAL A 24 -0.73 10.99 1.99
C VAL A 24 -1.61 12.08 1.38
N LEU A 25 -2.64 11.71 0.63
CA LEU A 25 -3.62 12.65 0.07
C LEU A 25 -4.40 13.39 1.17
N ALA A 26 -4.71 12.71 2.29
CA ALA A 26 -5.29 13.33 3.47
C ALA A 26 -4.36 14.40 4.06
N ALA A 27 -3.08 14.07 4.20
CA ALA A 27 -2.07 15.00 4.72
C ALA A 27 -1.82 16.21 3.80
N GLN A 28 -2.07 16.06 2.49
CA GLN A 28 -1.99 17.13 1.50
C GLN A 28 -3.27 17.97 1.40
N GLY A 29 -4.31 17.66 2.18
CA GLY A 29 -5.59 18.39 2.15
C GLY A 29 -6.47 18.06 0.95
N VAL A 30 -6.10 17.08 0.12
CA VAL A 30 -6.86 16.70 -1.10
C VAL A 30 -8.24 16.11 -0.77
N ILE A 31 -8.45 15.72 0.48
CA ILE A 31 -9.70 15.11 0.99
C ILE A 31 -10.63 16.17 1.61
N GLU A 32 -10.33 17.47 1.49
CA GLU A 32 -11.27 18.54 1.89
C GLU A 32 -12.57 18.43 1.10
N GLY A 33 -13.59 17.79 1.69
CA GLY A 33 -14.92 17.62 1.13
C GLY A 33 -15.36 16.18 0.88
N ALA A 34 -14.50 15.17 1.04
CA ALA A 34 -14.93 13.78 0.94
C ALA A 34 -15.56 13.28 2.26
N ASP A 35 -16.68 12.57 2.16
CA ASP A 35 -17.34 11.98 3.33
C ASP A 35 -16.45 10.89 3.96
N PRO A 36 -16.02 11.04 5.22
CA PRO A 36 -15.11 10.09 5.89
C PRO A 36 -15.66 8.66 5.96
N PHE A 37 -16.98 8.50 6.07
CA PHE A 37 -17.61 7.18 6.17
C PHE A 37 -17.60 6.45 4.84
N ILE A 38 -17.80 7.17 3.74
CA ILE A 38 -17.74 6.60 2.38
C ILE A 38 -16.30 6.18 2.06
N VAL A 39 -15.33 7.03 2.37
CA VAL A 39 -13.90 6.72 2.13
C VAL A 39 -13.45 5.54 2.99
N ALA A 40 -13.84 5.49 4.26
CA ALA A 40 -13.53 4.36 5.14
C ALA A 40 -14.18 3.05 4.65
N GLY A 41 -15.45 3.08 4.25
CA GLY A 41 -16.15 1.92 3.71
C GLY A 41 -15.52 1.40 2.42
N ALA A 42 -15.21 2.29 1.47
CA ALA A 42 -14.52 1.93 0.23
C ALA A 42 -13.12 1.36 0.49
N SER A 43 -12.39 1.92 1.45
CA SER A 43 -11.04 1.49 1.82
C SER A 43 -11.05 0.07 2.40
N ILE A 44 -12.02 -0.27 3.25
CA ILE A 44 -12.18 -1.62 3.80
C ILE A 44 -12.49 -2.63 2.68
N CYS A 45 -13.42 -2.30 1.77
CA CYS A 45 -13.76 -3.15 0.65
C CYS A 45 -12.57 -3.43 -0.27
N LEU A 46 -11.79 -2.40 -0.60
CA LEU A 46 -10.60 -2.53 -1.44
C LEU A 46 -9.51 -3.37 -0.76
N VAL A 47 -9.27 -3.17 0.54
CA VAL A 47 -8.29 -3.95 1.31
C VAL A 47 -8.70 -5.43 1.40
N ILE A 48 -9.99 -5.73 1.54
CA ILE A 48 -10.49 -7.11 1.52
C ILE A 48 -10.29 -7.75 0.14
N LEU A 49 -10.63 -7.03 -0.95
CA LEU A 49 -10.41 -7.51 -2.31
C LEU A 49 -8.92 -7.73 -2.59
N TRP A 50 -8.08 -6.81 -2.16
CA TRP A 50 -6.62 -6.92 -2.28
C TRP A 50 -6.08 -8.11 -1.50
N GLN A 51 -6.55 -8.34 -0.27
CA GLN A 51 -6.16 -9.50 0.53
C GLN A 51 -6.52 -10.82 -0.18
N LEU A 52 -7.69 -10.91 -0.80
CA LEU A 52 -8.08 -12.10 -1.59
C LEU A 52 -7.16 -12.28 -2.81
N ILE A 53 -6.92 -11.21 -3.58
CA ILE A 53 -6.02 -11.24 -4.73
C ILE A 53 -4.60 -11.61 -4.30
N GLY A 54 -4.12 -11.11 -3.17
CA GLY A 54 -2.83 -11.48 -2.60
C GLY A 54 -2.78 -12.97 -2.27
N VAL A 55 -3.75 -13.51 -1.52
CA VAL A 55 -3.73 -14.92 -1.12
C VAL A 55 -3.85 -15.87 -2.31
N PHE A 56 -4.72 -15.59 -3.28
CA PHE A 56 -4.91 -16.45 -4.45
C PHE A 56 -3.86 -16.21 -5.54
N GLY A 57 -3.53 -14.96 -5.82
CA GLY A 57 -2.54 -14.56 -6.81
C GLY A 57 -1.16 -15.04 -6.44
N THR A 58 -0.76 -14.96 -5.16
CA THR A 58 0.56 -15.44 -4.73
C THR A 58 0.69 -16.96 -4.89
N LYS A 59 -0.39 -17.74 -4.71
CA LYS A 59 -0.37 -19.19 -4.96
C LYS A 59 0.02 -19.53 -6.40
N VAL A 60 -0.46 -18.75 -7.37
CA VAL A 60 -0.15 -18.92 -8.80
C VAL A 60 1.22 -18.30 -9.14
N ALA A 61 1.53 -17.16 -8.55
CA ALA A 61 2.71 -16.35 -8.85
C ALA A 61 3.99 -16.85 -8.15
N MET A 62 3.91 -17.76 -7.17
CA MET A 62 5.08 -18.33 -6.49
C MET A 62 6.12 -18.91 -7.45
N LYS A 63 5.70 -19.46 -8.60
CA LYS A 63 6.61 -19.96 -9.64
C LYS A 63 7.54 -18.87 -10.20
N TYR A 64 7.12 -17.61 -10.14
CA TYR A 64 7.85 -16.44 -10.61
C TYR A 64 8.43 -15.59 -9.48
N SER A 65 8.43 -16.08 -8.23
CA SER A 65 8.83 -15.33 -7.04
C SER A 65 10.16 -14.58 -7.21
N ARG A 66 11.19 -15.26 -7.74
CA ARG A 66 12.51 -14.64 -8.01
C ARG A 66 12.44 -13.46 -8.99
N HIS A 67 11.62 -13.57 -10.03
CA HIS A 67 11.46 -12.48 -11.01
C HIS A 67 10.67 -11.32 -10.43
N ILE A 68 9.63 -11.61 -9.63
CA ILE A 68 8.81 -10.60 -8.95
C ILE A 68 9.64 -9.84 -7.93
N GLU A 69 10.46 -10.53 -7.13
CA GLU A 69 11.34 -9.92 -6.14
C GLU A 69 12.35 -8.98 -6.79
N PHE A 70 12.97 -9.42 -7.89
CA PHE A 70 13.94 -8.60 -8.62
C PHE A 70 13.26 -7.39 -9.28
N ILE A 71 12.18 -7.59 -10.04
CA ILE A 71 11.50 -6.51 -10.76
C ILE A 71 10.85 -5.53 -9.78
N GLY A 72 10.19 -6.05 -8.73
CA GLY A 72 9.56 -5.23 -7.70
C GLY A 72 10.59 -4.41 -6.92
N GLY A 73 11.68 -5.03 -6.48
CA GLY A 73 12.79 -4.33 -5.82
C GLY A 73 13.43 -3.27 -6.71
N PHE A 74 13.68 -3.59 -7.98
CA PHE A 74 14.21 -2.65 -8.95
C PHE A 74 13.27 -1.47 -9.22
N ALA A 75 11.96 -1.72 -9.33
CA ALA A 75 10.96 -0.66 -9.51
C ALA A 75 10.93 0.30 -8.32
N ILE A 76 10.92 -0.22 -7.09
CA ILE A 76 10.97 0.59 -5.86
C ILE A 76 12.26 1.43 -5.83
N PHE A 77 13.39 0.81 -6.18
CA PHE A 77 14.68 1.51 -6.22
C PHE A 77 14.69 2.67 -7.22
N VAL A 78 14.21 2.44 -8.45
CA VAL A 78 14.14 3.48 -9.49
C VAL A 78 13.17 4.59 -9.11
N LEU A 79 11.98 4.24 -8.60
CA LEU A 79 11.00 5.22 -8.13
C LEU A 79 11.53 6.05 -6.96
N GLY A 80 12.32 5.45 -6.06
CA GLY A 80 13.00 6.16 -4.98
C GLY A 80 14.04 7.17 -5.49
N ILE A 81 14.80 6.83 -6.54
CA ILE A 81 15.71 7.80 -7.16
C ILE A 81 14.92 8.91 -7.88
N LEU A 82 13.87 8.56 -8.62
CA LEU A 82 13.01 9.52 -9.32
C LEU A 82 12.33 10.51 -8.36
N SER A 83 11.97 10.08 -7.15
CA SER A 83 11.37 10.98 -6.15
C SER A 83 12.39 11.95 -5.53
N MET A 84 13.69 11.63 -5.56
CA MET A 84 14.77 12.52 -5.09
C MET A 84 15.30 13.48 -6.16
N LEU A 85 15.11 13.17 -7.45
CA LEU A 85 15.59 13.98 -8.57
C LEU A 85 15.12 15.45 -8.56
N PRO A 86 13.84 15.77 -8.26
CA PRO A 86 13.39 17.15 -8.13
C PRO A 86 14.19 17.92 -7.08
N LEU A 87 14.49 17.29 -5.94
CA LEU A 87 15.27 17.90 -4.86
C LEU A 87 16.71 18.17 -5.29
N ILE A 88 17.33 17.25 -6.03
CA ILE A 88 18.70 17.41 -6.56
C ILE A 88 18.77 18.54 -7.59
N TYR A 89 17.75 18.68 -8.45
CA TYR A 89 17.67 19.76 -9.43
C TYR A 89 17.55 21.15 -8.76
N TYR A 90 16.84 21.28 -7.64
CA TYR A 90 16.76 22.54 -6.88
C TYR A 90 18.04 22.87 -6.09
N LEU A 91 18.99 21.94 -5.96
CA LEU A 91 20.21 22.08 -5.15
C LEU A 91 21.46 22.43 -5.97
N ILE A 92 21.38 22.37 -7.30
CA ILE A 92 22.42 22.77 -8.27
C ILE A 92 22.02 24.11 -8.89
#